data_AF-A0A150GAY3-F1
#
_entry.id   AF-A0A150GAY3-F1
#
_cell.length_a   1.000
_cell.length_b   1.000
_cell.length_c   1.000
_cell.angle_alpha   90.00
_cell.angle_beta   90.00
_cell.angle_gamma   90.00
#
_symmetry.space_group_name_H-M   'P 1'
#
loop_
_entity.id
_entity.type
_entity.pdbx_description
1 polymer ?
#
loop_
_entity_poly.entity_id
_entity_poly.type
_entity_poly.pdbx_seq_one_letter_code
_entity_poly.pdbx_strand_id
1 'polypeptide(L)'
;MELSTADLESSRQAARSEREREVQQEEGGDVKLVITLPGGEKLNQSFKTGVTVAYVKALVAQQAGLDFGKLRLLLGGKPLIDPLSLADCPGIEPGREVAVEVALV
;
A
#
# COMPACT_ATOMS: atom_id res chain seq x y z
N MET A 1 -13.00 46.31 15.75
CA MET A 1 -11.91 45.31 15.79
C MET A 1 -12.21 44.31 14.70
N GLU A 2 -11.49 44.44 13.59
CA GLU A 2 -11.64 43.61 12.40
C GLU A 2 -11.01 42.26 12.70
N LEU A 3 -11.82 41.20 12.73
CA LEU A 3 -11.31 39.83 12.81
C LEU A 3 -10.55 39.55 11.52
N SER A 4 -9.23 39.51 11.62
CA SER A 4 -8.33 39.35 10.48
C SER A 4 -8.51 37.94 9.90
N THR A 5 -8.63 37.85 8.58
CA THR A 5 -8.72 36.57 7.83
C THR A 5 -7.49 35.69 8.05
N ALA A 6 -6.37 36.27 8.48
CA ALA A 6 -5.12 35.61 8.81
C ALA A 6 -5.23 34.58 9.96
N ASP A 7 -6.02 34.85 10.99
CA ASP A 7 -6.17 33.96 12.15
C ASP A 7 -6.98 32.68 11.80
N LEU A 8 -7.92 32.80 10.85
CA LEU A 8 -8.73 31.69 10.34
C LEU A 8 -7.94 30.77 9.38
N GLU A 9 -7.02 31.32 8.60
CA GLU A 9 -6.15 30.55 7.70
C GLU A 9 -5.09 29.74 8.47
N SER A 10 -4.48 30.32 9.50
CA SER A 10 -3.51 29.64 10.36
C SER A 10 -4.12 28.41 11.06
N SER A 11 -5.37 28.54 11.54
CA SER A 11 -6.10 27.46 12.19
C SER A 11 -6.47 26.30 11.24
N ARG A 12 -6.75 26.60 9.96
CA ARG A 12 -6.98 25.56 8.94
C ARG A 12 -5.69 24.85 8.52
N GLN A 13 -4.58 25.57 8.49
CA GLN A 13 -3.29 25.03 8.09
C GLN A 13 -2.70 24.10 9.15
N ALA A 14 -2.82 24.45 10.43
CA ALA A 14 -2.45 23.57 11.55
C ALA A 14 -3.27 22.27 11.57
N ALA A 15 -4.60 22.36 11.42
CA ALA A 15 -5.47 21.19 11.39
C ALA A 15 -5.22 20.26 10.19
N ARG A 16 -4.74 20.79 9.06
CA ARG A 16 -4.38 20.00 7.89
C ARG A 16 -3.07 19.26 8.12
N SER A 17 -2.05 19.96 8.62
CA SER A 17 -0.74 19.38 8.90
C SER A 17 -0.74 18.34 10.03
N GLU A 18 -1.64 18.46 11.01
CA GLU A 18 -1.76 17.45 12.08
C GLU A 18 -2.36 16.15 11.55
N ARG A 19 -3.45 16.24 10.76
CA ARG A 19 -4.03 15.07 10.06
C ARG A 19 -3.05 14.37 9.14
N GLU A 20 -2.24 15.13 8.41
CA GLU A 20 -1.24 14.56 7.50
C GLU A 20 -0.15 13.77 8.25
N ARG A 21 0.18 14.16 9.50
CA ARG A 21 1.16 13.46 10.35
C ARG A 21 0.58 12.23 11.06
N GLU A 22 -0.72 12.27 11.37
CA GLU A 22 -1.44 11.11 11.92
C GLU A 22 -1.55 10.01 10.84
N VAL A 23 -1.98 10.38 9.63
CA VAL A 23 -2.08 9.47 8.49
C VAL A 23 -0.72 8.84 8.16
N GLN A 24 0.36 9.62 8.15
CA GLN A 24 1.70 9.09 7.88
C GLN A 24 2.21 8.10 8.95
N GLN A 25 1.80 8.25 10.21
CA GLN A 25 2.16 7.28 11.25
C GLN A 25 1.33 6.00 11.14
N GLU A 26 0.06 6.11 10.72
CA GLU A 26 -0.84 4.96 10.55
C GLU A 26 -0.54 4.16 9.28
N GLU A 27 -0.07 4.80 8.21
CA GLU A 27 0.27 4.16 6.94
C GLU A 27 1.56 3.32 7.01
N GLY A 28 2.41 3.53 8.01
CA GLY A 28 3.69 2.85 8.15
C GLY A 28 4.72 3.26 7.08
N GLY A 29 5.82 2.51 6.99
CA GLY A 29 6.92 2.82 6.09
C GLY A 29 6.64 2.45 4.63
N ASP A 30 7.44 2.98 3.71
CA ASP A 30 7.38 2.62 2.29
C ASP A 30 8.07 1.29 2.03
N VAL A 31 7.43 0.39 1.28
CA VAL A 31 8.00 -0.89 0.83
C VAL A 31 7.86 -1.01 -0.68
N LYS A 32 8.90 -1.52 -1.35
CA LYS A 32 8.86 -1.75 -2.79
C LYS A 32 8.53 -3.22 -3.05
N LEU A 33 7.43 -3.49 -3.73
CA LEU A 33 7.02 -4.83 -4.15
C LEU A 33 7.36 -5.05 -5.63
N VAL A 34 8.10 -6.12 -5.90
CA VAL A 34 8.41 -6.63 -7.25
C VAL A 34 7.46 -7.80 -7.51
N ILE A 35 6.33 -7.51 -8.15
CA ILE A 35 5.25 -8.46 -8.36
C ILE A 35 5.44 -9.15 -9.71
N THR A 36 5.71 -10.44 -9.69
CA THR A 36 5.87 -11.26 -10.90
C THR A 36 4.51 -11.85 -11.31
N LEU A 37 4.02 -11.43 -12.47
CA LEU A 37 2.79 -11.92 -13.09
C LEU A 37 2.98 -13.35 -13.64
N PRO A 38 1.90 -14.14 -13.81
CA PRO A 38 1.97 -15.50 -14.36
C PRO A 38 2.50 -15.55 -15.80
N GLY A 39 2.45 -14.42 -16.54
CA GLY A 39 3.05 -14.27 -17.87
C GLY A 39 4.57 -13.99 -17.86
N GLY A 40 5.20 -13.90 -16.69
CA GLY A 40 6.63 -13.57 -16.53
C GLY A 40 6.95 -12.07 -16.48
N GLU A 41 5.95 -11.21 -16.74
CA GLU A 41 6.08 -9.77 -16.59
C GLU A 41 6.21 -9.38 -15.11
N LYS A 42 7.00 -8.34 -14.81
CA LYS A 42 7.24 -7.86 -13.45
C LYS A 42 6.71 -6.44 -13.27
N LEU A 43 5.86 -6.25 -12.29
CA LEU A 43 5.34 -4.95 -11.86
C LEU A 43 6.11 -4.49 -10.63
N ASN A 44 6.80 -3.36 -10.75
CA ASN A 44 7.50 -2.74 -9.62
C ASN A 44 6.64 -1.61 -9.07
N GLN A 45 6.14 -1.76 -7.85
CA GLN A 45 5.32 -0.75 -7.20
C GLN A 45 5.75 -0.51 -5.76
N SER A 46 5.62 0.74 -5.32
CA SER A 46 5.89 1.12 -3.94
C SER A 46 4.56 1.28 -3.22
N PHE A 47 4.47 0.66 -2.05
CA PHE A 47 3.30 0.65 -1.19
C PHE A 47 3.69 1.13 0.20
N LYS A 48 2.71 1.64 0.93
CA LYS A 48 2.84 1.83 2.38
C LYS A 48 2.63 0.49 3.09
N THR A 49 3.41 0.17 4.11
CA THR A 49 3.28 -1.11 4.83
C THR A 49 1.92 -1.28 5.52
N GLY A 50 1.20 -0.19 5.80
CA GLY A 50 -0.14 -0.21 6.36
C GLY A 50 -1.24 -0.58 5.36
N VAL A 51 -0.96 -0.64 4.05
CA VAL A 51 -1.98 -1.08 3.08
C VAL A 51 -2.24 -2.58 3.21
N THR A 52 -3.46 -2.99 2.86
CA THR A 52 -3.85 -4.40 2.89
C THR A 52 -3.35 -5.17 1.67
N VAL A 53 -3.14 -6.48 1.85
CA VAL A 53 -2.86 -7.41 0.75
C VAL A 53 -3.96 -7.35 -0.30
N ALA A 54 -5.23 -7.26 0.12
CA ALA A 54 -6.37 -7.09 -0.78
C ALA A 54 -6.22 -5.85 -1.68
N TYR A 55 -5.74 -4.73 -1.14
CA TYR A 55 -5.54 -3.51 -1.92
C TYR A 55 -4.44 -3.69 -2.97
N VAL A 56 -3.28 -4.26 -2.60
CA VAL A 56 -2.20 -4.58 -3.54
C VAL A 56 -2.71 -5.51 -4.63
N LYS A 57 -3.43 -6.55 -4.25
CA LYS A 57 -4.01 -7.54 -5.17
C LYS A 57 -5.02 -6.91 -6.12
N ALA A 58 -5.87 -5.99 -5.66
CA ALA A 58 -6.81 -5.28 -6.51
C ALA A 58 -6.10 -4.42 -7.56
N LEU A 59 -5.02 -3.73 -7.18
CA LEU A 59 -4.20 -2.94 -8.11
C LEU A 59 -3.51 -3.83 -9.15
N VAL A 60 -2.94 -4.96 -8.72
CA VAL A 60 -2.32 -5.93 -9.64
C VAL A 60 -3.36 -6.50 -10.59
N ALA A 61 -4.53 -6.90 -10.10
CA ALA A 61 -5.64 -7.38 -10.91
C ALA A 61 -6.08 -6.35 -11.95
N GLN A 62 -6.23 -5.08 -11.54
CA GLN A 62 -6.59 -3.98 -12.44
C GLN A 62 -5.52 -3.73 -13.52
N GLN A 63 -4.23 -3.71 -13.15
CA GLN A 63 -3.15 -3.43 -14.09
C GLN A 63 -2.87 -4.58 -15.05
N ALA A 64 -2.94 -5.82 -14.56
CA ALA A 64 -2.72 -7.01 -15.37
C ALA A 64 -3.98 -7.46 -16.14
N GLY A 65 -5.13 -6.82 -15.92
CA GLY A 65 -6.42 -7.24 -16.49
C GLY A 65 -6.87 -8.62 -16.01
N LEU A 66 -6.49 -9.00 -14.79
CA LEU A 66 -6.78 -10.31 -14.19
C LEU A 66 -7.99 -10.22 -13.26
N ASP A 67 -8.66 -11.36 -13.06
CA ASP A 67 -9.77 -11.45 -12.12
C ASP A 67 -9.23 -11.52 -10.68
N PHE A 68 -9.68 -10.60 -9.83
CA PHE A 68 -9.27 -10.55 -8.42
C PHE A 68 -9.57 -11.86 -7.67
N GLY A 69 -10.71 -12.49 -7.93
CA GLY A 69 -11.13 -13.72 -7.26
C GLY A 69 -10.27 -14.92 -7.63
N LYS A 70 -9.69 -14.91 -8.82
CA LYS A 70 -8.77 -15.95 -9.33
C LYS A 70 -7.30 -15.64 -9.06
N LEU A 71 -6.99 -14.54 -8.41
CA LEU A 71 -5.61 -14.11 -8.14
C LEU A 71 -5.19 -14.48 -6.71
N ARG A 72 -3.98 -15.01 -6.55
CA ARG A 72 -3.30 -15.13 -5.26
C ARG A 72 -1.93 -14.50 -5.32
N LEU A 73 -1.63 -13.67 -4.33
CA LEU A 73 -0.28 -13.16 -4.10
C LEU A 73 0.47 -14.16 -3.23
N LEU A 74 1.70 -14.48 -3.61
CA LEU A 74 2.60 -15.37 -2.90
C LEU A 74 3.90 -14.65 -2.57
N LEU A 75 4.36 -14.81 -1.34
CA LEU A 75 5.65 -14.31 -0.89
C LEU A 75 6.54 -15.51 -0.55
N GLY A 76 7.58 -15.75 -1.36
CA GLY A 76 8.45 -16.91 -1.18
C GLY A 76 7.69 -18.24 -1.16
N GLY A 77 6.70 -18.39 -2.03
CA GLY A 77 5.82 -19.57 -2.09
C GLY A 77 4.72 -19.65 -1.02
N LYS A 78 4.60 -18.68 -0.10
CA LYS A 78 3.53 -18.63 0.91
C LYS A 78 2.40 -17.69 0.46
N PRO A 79 1.13 -18.09 0.49
CA PRO A 79 0.03 -17.22 0.11
C PRO A 79 -0.10 -16.07 1.10
N LEU A 80 -0.18 -14.84 0.58
CA LEU A 80 -0.56 -13.67 1.36
C LEU A 80 -2.08 -13.66 1.56
N ILE A 81 -2.50 -13.15 2.71
CA ILE A 81 -3.89 -13.21 3.15
C ILE A 81 -4.52 -11.82 3.01
N ASP A 82 -5.55 -11.73 2.17
CA ASP A 82 -6.21 -10.48 1.78
C ASP A 82 -6.53 -9.49 2.92
N PRO A 83 -7.10 -9.91 4.07
CA PRO A 83 -7.40 -9.00 5.18
C PRO A 83 -6.19 -8.51 5.98
N LEU A 84 -4.98 -9.05 5.78
CA LEU A 84 -3.78 -8.62 6.49
C LEU A 84 -3.17 -7.37 5.85
N SER A 85 -2.52 -6.54 6.67
CA SER A 85 -1.66 -5.47 6.16
C SER A 85 -0.34 -6.05 5.64
N LEU A 86 0.37 -5.28 4.81
CA LEU A 86 1.72 -5.63 4.39
C LEU A 86 2.67 -5.71 5.61
N ALA A 87 2.47 -4.89 6.64
CA ALA A 87 3.24 -4.92 7.88
C ALA A 87 3.03 -6.22 8.68
N ASP A 88 1.83 -6.83 8.60
CA ASP A 88 1.54 -8.12 9.24
C ASP A 88 2.16 -9.31 8.48
N CYS A 89 2.63 -9.09 7.25
CA CYS A 89 3.12 -10.17 6.39
C CYS A 89 4.60 -10.46 6.66
N PRO A 90 4.96 -11.69 7.05
CA PRO A 90 6.34 -12.03 7.37
C PRO A 90 7.24 -11.96 6.12
N GLY A 91 8.30 -11.16 6.20
CA GLY A 91 9.25 -10.94 5.10
C GLY A 91 9.02 -9.63 4.32
N ILE A 92 7.98 -8.87 4.69
CA ILE A 92 7.77 -7.51 4.18
C ILE A 92 8.29 -6.52 5.22
N GLU A 93 9.30 -5.74 4.86
CA GLU A 93 9.86 -4.72 5.74
C GLU A 93 9.94 -3.37 5.02
N PRO A 94 9.69 -2.26 5.74
CA PRO A 94 9.81 -0.92 5.18
C PRO A 94 11.27 -0.65 4.75
N GLY A 95 11.43 0.05 3.63
CA GLY A 95 12.72 0.37 3.03
C GLY A 95 13.35 -0.77 2.23
N ARG A 96 12.72 -1.95 2.18
CA ARG A 96 13.22 -3.11 1.44
C ARG A 96 12.45 -3.33 0.14
N GLU A 97 13.13 -3.96 -0.81
CA GLU A 97 12.50 -4.54 -1.98
C GLU A 97 12.12 -5.99 -1.71
N VAL A 98 10.85 -6.32 -1.95
CA VAL A 98 10.25 -7.62 -1.66
C VAL A 98 9.69 -8.21 -2.95
N ALA A 99 10.13 -9.42 -3.28
CA ALA A 99 9.62 -10.14 -4.45
C ALA A 99 8.33 -10.88 -4.09
N VAL A 100 7.29 -10.64 -4.87
CA VAL A 100 5.97 -11.25 -4.73
C VAL A 100 5.61 -11.93 -6.05
N GLU A 101 4.94 -13.06 -5.99
CA GLU A 101 4.54 -13.83 -7.17
C GLU A 101 3.03 -13.89 -7.25
N VAL A 102 2.49 -13.80 -8.47
CA VAL A 102 1.06 -13.94 -8.73
C VAL A 102 0.80 -15.33 -9.25
N ALA A 103 -0.03 -16.08 -8.53
CA ALA A 103 -0.61 -17.33 -9.03
C ALA A 103 -2.08 -17.15 -9.34
N LEU A 104 -2.53 -17.85 -10.39
CA LEU A 104 -3.93 -18.00 -10.71
C LEU A 104 -4.47 -19.28 -10.06
N VAL A 105 -5.66 -19.20 -9.49
CA VAL A 105 -6.40 -20.34 -8.89
C VAL A 105 -7.69 -20.65 -9.63
#